data_AF-A0A6J6N6U7-F1
#
_entry.id   AF-A0A6J6N6U7-F1
#
_cell.length_a   1.000
_cell.length_b   1.000
_cell.length_c   1.000
_cell.angle_alpha   90.00
_cell.angle_beta   90.00
_cell.angle_gamma   90.00
#
_symmetry.space_group_name_H-M   'P 1'
#
loop_
_entity.id
_entity.type
_entity.pdbx_description
1 polymer ?
#
loop_
_entity_poly.entity_id
_entity_poly.type
_entity_poly.pdbx_seq_one_letter_code
_entity_poly.pdbx_strand_id
1 'polypeptide(L)'
;MGAALAFVGRHLTDRWQVHLHSHMAAVLESHRNQHIGSALKLHQRAWALDRDIDTISWTFDPLVRRNAILNILKLGVDVRGYEIDFYGEMPDAINIGDPTDRVFAWWHLSSAKVNDAAAGRLLPLDAGMLNEAGRDIRVVEIPEDIVELRRADPVAAARWRISLRETLTSALAEGYCVIGVERFGNYVLYRERA
;
A
#
# COMPACT_ATOMS: atom_id res chain seq x y z
N MET A 1 -15.62 -1.11 16.91
CA MET A 1 -14.63 -2.07 17.46
C MET A 1 -13.75 -2.62 16.34
N GLY A 2 -12.46 -2.85 16.61
CA GLY A 2 -11.47 -3.38 15.66
C GLY A 2 -10.33 -4.11 16.36
N ALA A 3 -9.53 -4.87 15.61
CA ALA A 3 -8.43 -5.67 16.14
C ALA A 3 -7.23 -5.68 15.19
N ALA A 4 -6.03 -5.90 15.73
CA ALA A 4 -4.81 -6.09 14.97
C ALA A 4 -4.00 -7.28 15.50
N LEU A 5 -3.39 -8.05 14.61
CA LEU A 5 -2.49 -9.16 14.88
C LEU A 5 -1.17 -8.93 14.15
N ALA A 6 -0.05 -9.12 14.85
CA ALA A 6 1.27 -8.95 14.29
C ALA A 6 2.28 -9.94 14.86
N PHE A 7 3.32 -10.22 14.10
CA PHE A 7 4.42 -11.11 14.46
C PHE A 7 5.75 -10.35 14.42
N VAL A 8 6.65 -10.62 15.36
CA VAL A 8 8.02 -10.10 15.27
C VAL A 8 8.82 -11.02 14.36
N GLY A 9 9.45 -10.43 13.34
CA GLY A 9 10.26 -11.13 12.36
C GLY A 9 11.60 -10.44 12.16
N ARG A 10 12.43 -11.01 11.28
CA ARG A 10 13.68 -10.38 10.83
C ARG A 10 13.74 -10.38 9.31
N HIS A 11 14.32 -9.34 8.74
CA HIS A 11 14.56 -9.24 7.30
C HIS A 11 16.03 -8.87 7.06
N LEU A 12 16.57 -9.28 5.91
CA LEU A 12 17.96 -9.01 5.53
C LEU A 12 18.01 -7.77 4.64
N THR A 13 18.77 -6.76 5.06
CA THR A 13 19.28 -5.69 4.20
C THR A 13 20.78 -5.89 4.06
N ASP A 14 21.61 -5.04 4.67
CA ASP A 14 23.06 -5.28 4.84
C ASP A 14 23.36 -6.14 6.08
N ARG A 15 22.40 -6.15 7.02
CA ARG A 15 22.41 -6.96 8.23
C ARG A 15 20.99 -7.39 8.57
N TRP A 16 20.85 -8.41 9.41
CA TRP A 16 19.54 -8.84 9.88
C TRP A 16 18.91 -7.78 10.80
N GLN A 17 17.80 -7.20 10.36
CA GLN A 17 17.03 -6.19 11.09
C GLN A 17 15.71 -6.77 11.59
N VAL A 18 15.33 -6.42 12.82
CA VAL A 18 14.04 -6.80 13.41
C VAL A 18 12.95 -5.93 12.79
N HIS A 19 11.79 -6.52 12.49
CA HIS A 19 10.61 -5.78 12.06
C HIS A 19 9.35 -6.40 12.67
N LEU A 20 8.27 -5.63 12.70
CA LEU A 20 6.95 -6.14 13.06
C LEU A 20 6.15 -6.40 11.78
N HIS A 21 5.80 -7.66 11.51
CA HIS A 21 4.89 -7.99 10.42
C HIS A 21 3.43 -7.84 10.88
N SER A 22 2.72 -6.84 10.36
CA SER A 22 1.30 -6.61 10.63
C SER A 22 0.45 -7.54 9.78
N HIS A 23 0.14 -8.73 10.28
CA HIS A 23 -0.57 -9.77 9.56
C HIS A 23 -2.04 -9.43 9.28
N MET A 24 -2.77 -8.95 10.30
CA MET A 24 -4.18 -8.58 10.16
C MET A 24 -4.47 -7.27 10.88
N ALA A 25 -5.29 -6.43 10.27
CA ALA A 25 -5.90 -5.28 10.91
C ALA A 25 -7.31 -5.10 10.35
N ALA A 26 -8.33 -5.26 11.19
CA ALA A 26 -9.72 -5.26 10.76
C ALA A 26 -10.58 -4.36 11.65
N VAL A 27 -11.54 -3.70 11.01
CA VAL A 27 -12.56 -2.88 11.67
C VAL A 27 -13.91 -3.41 11.24
N LEU A 28 -14.80 -3.63 12.21
CA LEU A 28 -16.18 -4.06 11.94
C LEU A 28 -16.87 -3.08 10.99
N GLU A 29 -17.71 -3.59 10.10
CA GLU A 29 -18.37 -2.80 9.06
C GLU A 29 -19.17 -1.63 9.63
N SER A 30 -19.91 -1.87 10.72
CA SER A 30 -20.67 -0.84 11.46
C SER A 30 -19.83 0.28 12.08
N HIS A 31 -18.50 0.15 12.08
CA HIS A 31 -17.56 1.11 12.66
C HIS A 31 -16.50 1.58 11.65
N ARG A 32 -16.68 1.28 10.37
CA ARG A 32 -15.81 1.81 9.30
C ARG A 32 -15.99 3.33 9.19
N ASN A 33 -15.02 3.99 8.56
CA ASN A 33 -15.00 5.44 8.34
C ASN A 33 -14.95 6.31 9.62
N GLN A 34 -14.67 5.72 10.78
CA GLN A 34 -14.48 6.42 12.05
C GLN A 34 -13.00 6.52 12.46
N HIS A 35 -12.08 6.53 11.49
CA HIS A 35 -10.62 6.59 11.69
C HIS A 35 -9.99 5.46 12.54
N ILE A 36 -10.75 4.41 12.87
CA ILE A 36 -10.27 3.29 13.71
C ILE A 36 -9.07 2.57 13.07
N GLY A 37 -9.06 2.38 11.75
CA GLY A 37 -7.94 1.73 11.06
C GLY A 37 -6.62 2.50 11.22
N SER A 38 -6.68 3.83 11.10
CA SER A 38 -5.53 4.71 11.37
C SER A 38 -5.10 4.64 12.83
N ALA A 39 -6.05 4.64 13.77
CA ALA A 39 -5.73 4.51 15.19
C ALA A 39 -5.05 3.16 15.52
N LEU A 40 -5.52 2.06 14.94
CA LEU A 40 -4.90 0.74 15.09
C LEU A 40 -3.45 0.74 14.57
N LYS A 41 -3.21 1.34 13.40
CA LYS A 41 -1.85 1.44 12.83
C LYS A 41 -0.94 2.32 13.69
N LEU A 42 -1.43 3.46 14.18
CA LEU A 42 -0.67 4.31 15.10
C LEU A 42 -0.36 3.61 16.43
N HIS A 43 -1.29 2.78 16.94
CA HIS A 43 -1.02 1.95 18.10
C HIS A 43 0.08 0.91 17.82
N GLN A 44 0.04 0.23 16.66
CA GLN A 44 1.13 -0.68 16.25
C GLN A 44 2.48 0.05 16.14
N ARG A 45 2.50 1.28 15.60
CA ARG A 45 3.70 2.13 15.55
C ARG A 45 4.23 2.43 16.94
N ALA A 46 3.38 2.85 17.87
CA ALA A 46 3.79 3.14 19.25
C ALA A 46 4.36 1.89 19.93
N TRP A 47 3.69 0.75 19.79
CA TRP A 47 4.13 -0.52 20.37
C TRP A 47 5.49 -0.98 19.83
N ALA A 48 5.73 -0.79 18.53
CA ALA A 48 6.98 -1.17 17.87
C ALA A 48 8.15 -0.27 18.30
N LEU A 49 7.93 1.05 18.31
CA LEU A 49 8.95 2.01 18.73
C LEU A 49 9.35 1.83 20.20
N ASP A 50 8.41 1.49 21.08
CA ASP A 50 8.66 1.14 22.50
C ASP A 50 9.54 -0.11 22.68
N ARG A 51 9.79 -0.87 21.61
CA ARG A 51 10.61 -2.11 21.59
C ARG A 51 11.82 -2.00 20.67
N ASP A 52 12.21 -0.78 20.31
CA ASP A 52 13.31 -0.51 19.37
C ASP A 52 13.12 -1.19 17.99
N ILE A 53 11.86 -1.40 17.59
CA ILE A 53 11.49 -1.87 16.26
C ILE A 53 11.09 -0.66 15.42
N ASP A 54 11.94 -0.29 14.48
CA ASP A 54 11.77 0.91 13.64
C ASP A 54 10.97 0.65 12.35
N THR A 55 10.61 -0.61 12.08
CA THR A 55 10.03 -1.05 10.82
C THR A 55 8.81 -1.93 11.04
N ILE A 56 7.69 -1.60 10.38
CA ILE A 56 6.51 -2.47 10.28
C ILE A 56 6.31 -2.85 8.81
N SER A 57 6.06 -4.14 8.53
CA SER A 57 5.77 -4.63 7.17
C SER A 57 4.38 -5.28 7.08
N TRP A 58 3.73 -5.18 5.93
CA TRP A 58 2.51 -5.93 5.59
C TRP A 58 2.31 -5.95 4.08
N THR A 59 1.30 -6.67 3.61
CA THR A 59 0.86 -6.63 2.22
C THR A 59 -0.52 -5.98 2.12
N PHE A 60 -0.84 -5.39 0.96
CA PHE A 60 -2.19 -4.94 0.66
C PHE A 60 -2.53 -5.12 -0.81
N ASP A 61 -3.83 -5.20 -1.11
CA ASP A 61 -4.32 -5.28 -2.49
C ASP A 61 -4.14 -3.92 -3.18
N PRO A 62 -3.33 -3.84 -4.26
CA PRO A 62 -3.02 -2.58 -4.91
C PRO A 62 -4.20 -2.00 -5.71
N LEU A 63 -5.22 -2.78 -6.06
CA LEU A 63 -6.42 -2.26 -6.73
C LEU A 63 -7.36 -1.50 -5.79
N VAL A 64 -7.27 -1.78 -4.48
CA VAL A 64 -8.16 -1.17 -3.50
C VAL A 64 -7.68 0.25 -3.22
N ARG A 65 -8.29 1.24 -3.87
CA ARG A 65 -7.91 2.67 -3.78
C ARG A 65 -7.78 3.20 -2.35
N ARG A 66 -8.69 2.82 -1.45
CA ARG A 66 -8.61 3.20 -0.03
C ARG A 66 -7.34 2.66 0.65
N ASN A 67 -6.81 1.51 0.21
CA ASN A 67 -5.53 1.00 0.70
C ASN A 67 -4.37 1.85 0.17
N ALA A 68 -4.38 2.24 -1.11
CA ALA A 68 -3.36 3.12 -1.66
C ALA A 68 -3.30 4.45 -0.89
N ILE A 69 -4.45 5.10 -0.68
CA ILE A 69 -4.56 6.35 0.08
C ILE A 69 -4.12 6.17 1.54
N LEU A 70 -4.60 5.13 2.23
CA LEU A 70 -4.24 4.90 3.62
C LEU A 70 -2.74 4.63 3.77
N ASN A 71 -2.21 3.67 3.03
CA ASN A 71 -0.82 3.23 3.21
C ASN A 71 0.15 4.32 2.75
N ILE A 72 -0.02 4.86 1.54
CA ILE A 72 0.98 5.74 0.94
C ILE A 72 0.82 7.18 1.44
N LEU A 73 -0.39 7.73 1.40
CA LEU A 73 -0.62 9.14 1.73
C LEU A 73 -0.81 9.39 3.23
N LYS A 74 -1.57 8.54 3.92
CA LYS A 74 -1.89 8.76 5.35
C LYS A 74 -0.86 8.18 6.31
N LEU A 75 -0.18 7.11 5.92
CA LEU A 75 0.85 6.48 6.76
C LEU A 75 2.27 6.78 6.27
N GLY A 76 2.48 7.20 5.02
CA GLY A 76 3.82 7.48 4.49
C GLY A 76 4.62 6.21 4.20
N VAL A 77 3.94 5.10 3.90
CA VAL A 77 4.54 3.80 3.60
C VAL A 77 5.34 3.85 2.29
N ASP A 78 6.43 3.09 2.25
CA ASP A 78 7.13 2.75 1.02
C ASP A 78 6.60 1.43 0.47
N VAL A 79 6.26 1.42 -0.81
CA VAL A 79 5.82 0.21 -1.50
C VAL A 79 7.04 -0.44 -2.15
N ARG A 80 7.30 -1.71 -1.83
CA ARG A 80 8.45 -2.46 -2.38
C ARG A 80 7.98 -3.77 -2.96
N GLY A 81 8.12 -3.93 -4.27
CA GLY A 81 7.79 -5.18 -4.94
C GLY A 81 6.29 -5.41 -5.13
N TYR A 82 6.02 -6.39 -5.97
CA TYR A 82 4.69 -6.82 -6.38
C TYR A 82 4.70 -8.35 -6.40
N GLU A 83 3.82 -8.97 -5.64
CA GLU A 83 3.66 -10.41 -5.56
C GLU A 83 2.39 -10.81 -6.29
N ILE A 84 2.55 -11.71 -7.26
CA ILE A 84 1.47 -12.29 -8.03
C ILE A 84 0.84 -13.41 -7.20
N ASP A 85 -0.48 -13.34 -7.04
CA ASP A 85 -1.28 -14.36 -6.36
C ASP A 85 -0.73 -14.82 -4.98
N PHE A 86 -0.35 -13.83 -4.17
CA PHE A 86 0.42 -14.03 -2.93
C PHE A 86 -0.22 -15.00 -1.91
N TYR A 87 -1.55 -15.02 -1.82
CA TYR A 87 -2.30 -15.87 -0.91
C TYR A 87 -2.92 -17.11 -1.59
N GLY A 88 -2.80 -17.24 -2.92
CA GLY A 88 -3.49 -18.27 -3.69
C GLY A 88 -5.02 -18.19 -3.58
N GLU A 89 -5.69 -19.34 -3.70
CA GLU A 89 -7.14 -19.43 -3.55
C GLU A 89 -7.58 -19.09 -2.11
N MET A 90 -8.34 -18.00 -1.97
CA MET A 90 -9.01 -17.64 -0.72
C MET A 90 -10.50 -18.01 -0.81
N PRO A 91 -11.02 -18.85 0.09
CA PRO A 91 -12.43 -19.27 0.07
C PRO A 91 -13.42 -18.16 0.52
N ASP A 92 -12.94 -16.96 0.83
CA ASP A 92 -13.76 -15.84 1.28
C ASP A 92 -14.60 -15.26 0.13
N ALA A 93 -15.91 -15.08 0.35
CA ALA A 93 -16.90 -14.58 -0.63
C ALA A 93 -16.57 -13.25 -1.33
N ILE A 94 -15.55 -12.52 -0.88
CA ILE A 94 -15.09 -11.24 -1.44
C ILE A 94 -14.02 -11.45 -2.54
N ASN A 95 -13.29 -12.57 -2.53
CA ASN A 95 -12.15 -12.82 -3.43
C ASN A 95 -12.29 -14.09 -4.28
N ILE A 96 -13.44 -14.77 -4.24
CA ILE A 96 -13.66 -15.99 -5.05
C ILE A 96 -13.41 -15.67 -6.54
N GLY A 97 -12.36 -16.28 -7.10
CA GLY A 97 -11.99 -16.15 -8.50
C GLY A 97 -11.11 -14.95 -8.89
N ASP A 98 -10.69 -14.09 -7.94
CA ASP A 98 -9.74 -13.00 -8.22
C ASP A 98 -8.34 -13.33 -7.66
N PRO A 99 -7.28 -13.34 -8.50
CA PRO A 99 -5.91 -13.51 -8.03
C PRO A 99 -5.55 -12.56 -6.90
N THR A 100 -4.78 -13.07 -5.94
CA THR A 100 -4.51 -12.36 -4.70
C THR A 100 -3.27 -11.50 -4.77
N ASP A 101 -3.12 -10.71 -5.84
CA ASP A 101 -1.91 -9.91 -6.01
C ASP A 101 -1.77 -8.88 -4.90
N ARG A 102 -0.54 -8.72 -4.44
CA ARG A 102 -0.19 -7.87 -3.30
C ARG A 102 1.03 -7.03 -3.60
N VAL A 103 1.08 -5.86 -2.98
CA VAL A 103 2.32 -5.09 -2.86
C VAL A 103 2.76 -5.09 -1.41
N PHE A 104 4.07 -5.11 -1.15
CA PHE A 104 4.57 -5.00 0.22
C PHE A 104 4.67 -3.54 0.64
N ALA A 105 4.03 -3.24 1.76
CA ALA A 105 4.17 -2.04 2.53
C ALA A 105 5.35 -2.18 3.50
N TRP A 106 6.29 -1.25 3.42
CA TRP A 106 7.38 -1.06 4.37
C TRP A 106 7.22 0.29 5.07
N TRP A 107 6.94 0.25 6.36
CA TRP A 107 6.67 1.45 7.16
C TRP A 107 7.83 1.73 8.09
N HIS A 108 8.72 2.62 7.64
CA HIS A 108 9.90 3.08 8.36
C HIS A 108 9.49 4.18 9.36
N LEU A 109 9.24 3.78 10.60
CA LEU A 109 8.45 4.52 11.59
C LEU A 109 9.03 5.86 12.00
N SER A 110 10.34 6.04 11.83
CA SER A 110 11.09 7.25 12.19
C SER A 110 11.47 8.11 10.97
N SER A 111 11.09 7.72 9.76
CA SER A 111 11.43 8.48 8.55
C SER A 111 10.71 9.83 8.49
N ALA A 112 11.32 10.80 7.81
CA ALA A 112 10.73 12.13 7.60
C ALA A 112 9.34 12.03 6.95
N LYS A 113 9.19 11.18 5.93
CA LYS A 113 7.94 10.91 5.21
C LYS A 113 6.82 10.45 6.16
N VAL A 114 7.12 9.51 7.08
CA VAL A 114 6.14 9.03 8.06
C VAL A 114 5.78 10.11 9.08
N ASN A 115 6.74 10.94 9.49
CA ASN A 115 6.48 12.06 10.39
C ASN A 115 5.61 13.14 9.73
N ASP A 116 5.83 13.43 8.44
CA ASP A 116 4.97 14.34 7.68
C ASP A 116 3.57 13.77 7.47
N ALA A 117 3.45 12.47 7.17
CA ALA A 117 2.15 11.81 7.06
C ALA A 117 1.36 11.85 8.38
N ALA A 118 2.02 11.53 9.50
CA ALA A 118 1.42 11.57 10.83
C ALA A 118 0.96 12.98 11.25
N ALA A 119 1.65 14.02 10.76
CA ALA A 119 1.28 15.41 10.97
C ALA A 119 0.29 15.97 9.93
N GLY A 120 -0.18 15.14 8.98
CA GLY A 120 -1.09 15.57 7.92
C GLY A 120 -0.46 16.48 6.87
N ARG A 121 0.87 16.51 6.78
CA ARG A 121 1.63 17.34 5.83
C ARG A 121 1.94 16.65 4.51
N LEU A 122 1.78 15.32 4.44
CA LEU A 122 1.94 14.59 3.19
C LEU A 122 0.70 14.80 2.31
N LEU A 123 0.90 15.43 1.15
CA LEU A 123 -0.16 15.79 0.20
C LEU A 123 -0.15 14.87 -1.02
N PRO A 124 -1.30 14.70 -1.71
CA PRO A 124 -1.33 14.05 -3.01
C PRO A 124 -0.37 14.75 -3.97
N LEU A 125 0.32 13.96 -4.79
CA LEU A 125 1.27 14.48 -5.76
C LEU A 125 0.56 15.01 -7.01
N ASP A 126 1.11 16.08 -7.57
CA ASP A 126 0.76 16.55 -8.91
C ASP A 126 1.76 15.98 -9.91
N ALA A 127 1.38 14.91 -10.61
CA ALA A 127 2.24 14.25 -11.59
C ALA A 127 2.57 15.16 -12.79
N GLY A 128 1.67 16.10 -13.14
CA GLY A 128 1.89 17.08 -14.21
C GLY A 128 3.02 18.03 -13.84
N MET A 129 2.94 18.63 -12.66
CA MET A 129 3.99 19.53 -12.15
C MET A 129 5.35 18.84 -12.02
N LEU A 130 5.38 17.57 -11.58
CA LEU A 130 6.62 16.81 -11.47
C LEU A 130 7.24 16.52 -12.85
N ASN A 131 6.42 16.18 -13.84
CA ASN A 131 6.86 16.02 -15.23
C ASN A 131 7.38 17.33 -15.83
N GLU A 132 6.68 18.45 -15.60
CA GLU A 132 7.12 19.78 -16.03
C GLU A 132 8.47 20.19 -15.40
N ALA A 133 8.72 19.75 -14.16
CA ALA A 133 10.01 19.89 -13.48
C ALA A 133 11.11 18.92 -13.99
N GLY A 134 10.87 18.21 -15.10
CA GLY A 134 11.82 17.33 -15.76
C GLY A 134 12.02 15.97 -15.08
N ARG A 135 11.18 15.61 -14.11
CA ARG A 135 11.21 14.28 -13.48
C ARG A 135 10.63 13.23 -14.44
N ASP A 136 11.13 12.01 -14.37
CA ASP A 136 10.56 10.88 -15.10
C ASP A 136 9.44 10.26 -14.26
N ILE A 137 8.20 10.69 -14.52
CA ILE A 137 7.01 10.29 -13.75
C ILE A 137 6.08 9.42 -14.60
N ARG A 138 5.55 8.36 -13.99
CA ARG A 138 4.43 7.57 -14.52
C ARG A 138 3.28 7.58 -13.55
N VAL A 139 2.06 7.71 -14.08
CA VAL A 139 0.84 7.50 -13.31
C VAL A 139 0.28 6.13 -13.66
N VAL A 140 -0.03 5.34 -12.64
CA VAL A 140 -0.68 4.03 -12.81
C VAL A 140 -2.08 4.11 -12.22
N GLU A 141 -3.06 4.05 -13.11
CA GLU A 141 -4.47 4.12 -12.78
C GLU A 141 -4.94 2.82 -12.10
N ILE A 142 -5.92 3.00 -11.21
CA ILE A 142 -6.67 1.90 -10.58
C ILE A 142 -8.17 2.22 -10.72
N PRO A 143 -9.08 1.24 -10.57
CA PRO A 143 -10.51 1.50 -10.63
C PRO A 143 -11.00 2.33 -9.44
N GLU A 144 -12.11 3.05 -9.59
CA GLU A 144 -12.70 3.88 -8.52
C GLU A 144 -12.99 3.04 -7.26
N ASP A 145 -13.73 1.95 -7.43
CA ASP A 145 -13.98 0.95 -6.39
C ASP A 145 -13.90 -0.48 -6.96
N ILE A 146 -12.74 -1.14 -6.80
CA ILE A 146 -12.59 -2.55 -7.19
C ILE A 146 -13.52 -3.49 -6.41
N VAL A 147 -13.90 -3.14 -5.19
CA VAL A 147 -14.74 -4.03 -4.35
C VAL A 147 -16.16 -4.07 -4.87
N GLU A 148 -16.68 -2.92 -5.30
CA GLU A 148 -17.96 -2.87 -6.02
C GLU A 148 -17.84 -3.54 -7.39
N LEU A 149 -16.78 -3.25 -8.14
CA LEU A 149 -16.60 -3.80 -9.49
C LEU A 149 -16.54 -5.33 -9.49
N ARG A 150 -15.88 -5.95 -8.50
CA ARG A 150 -15.89 -7.42 -8.33
C ARG A 150 -17.29 -8.02 -8.21
N ARG A 151 -18.25 -7.27 -7.66
CA ARG A 151 -19.65 -7.71 -7.51
C ARG A 151 -20.46 -7.44 -8.76
N ALA A 152 -20.28 -6.27 -9.36
CA ALA A 152 -21.08 -5.80 -10.48
C ALA A 152 -20.63 -6.39 -11.83
N ASP A 153 -19.31 -6.48 -12.06
CA ASP A 153 -18.70 -7.02 -13.28
C ASP A 153 -17.35 -7.71 -12.97
N PRO A 154 -17.39 -9.01 -12.61
CA PRO A 154 -16.19 -9.79 -12.31
C PRO A 154 -15.20 -9.86 -13.48
N VAL A 155 -15.69 -9.80 -14.73
CA VAL A 155 -14.84 -9.87 -15.92
C VAL A 155 -14.04 -8.57 -16.06
N ALA A 156 -14.69 -7.42 -15.87
CA ALA A 156 -13.98 -6.13 -15.82
C ALA A 156 -12.98 -6.06 -14.66
N ALA A 157 -13.36 -6.57 -13.47
CA ALA A 157 -12.45 -6.64 -12.32
C ALA A 157 -11.20 -7.48 -12.63
N ALA A 158 -11.35 -8.63 -13.28
CA ALA A 158 -10.23 -9.48 -13.70
C ALA A 158 -9.33 -8.79 -14.74
N ARG A 159 -9.90 -8.03 -15.68
CA ARG A 159 -9.10 -7.22 -16.63
C ARG A 159 -8.27 -6.16 -15.91
N TRP A 160 -8.85 -5.48 -14.92
CA TRP A 160 -8.12 -4.52 -14.08
C TRP A 160 -6.97 -5.18 -13.31
N ARG A 161 -7.18 -6.38 -12.76
CA ARG A 161 -6.13 -7.16 -12.10
C ARG A 161 -4.94 -7.43 -13.01
N ILE A 162 -5.20 -7.95 -14.20
CA ILE A 162 -4.15 -8.28 -15.17
C ILE A 162 -3.44 -7.01 -15.64
N SER A 163 -4.19 -5.97 -16.01
CA SER A 163 -3.62 -4.70 -16.47
C SER A 163 -2.74 -4.03 -15.41
N LEU A 164 -3.20 -3.99 -14.15
CA LEU A 164 -2.41 -3.41 -13.06
C LEU A 164 -1.15 -4.24 -12.78
N ARG A 165 -1.25 -5.58 -12.80
CA ARG A 165 -0.11 -6.48 -12.64
C ARG A 165 0.95 -6.18 -13.69
N GLU A 166 0.59 -6.21 -14.96
CA GLU A 166 1.50 -5.94 -16.07
C GLU A 166 2.15 -4.55 -15.95
N THR A 167 1.33 -3.52 -15.67
CA THR A 167 1.81 -2.13 -15.58
C THR A 167 2.78 -1.93 -14.41
N LEU A 168 2.43 -2.37 -13.20
CA LEU A 168 3.30 -2.18 -12.03
C LEU A 168 4.56 -3.04 -12.11
N THR A 169 4.44 -4.32 -12.48
CA THR A 169 5.61 -5.21 -12.58
C THR A 169 6.60 -4.72 -13.64
N SER A 170 6.13 -4.28 -14.82
CA SER A 170 6.99 -3.69 -15.84
C SER A 170 7.67 -2.41 -15.35
N ALA A 171 6.91 -1.48 -14.75
CA ALA A 171 7.47 -0.23 -14.28
C ALA A 171 8.52 -0.44 -13.18
N LEU A 172 8.27 -1.34 -12.22
CA LEU A 172 9.24 -1.71 -11.19
C LEU A 172 10.51 -2.33 -11.80
N ALA A 173 10.38 -3.20 -12.81
CA ALA A 173 11.52 -3.80 -13.52
C ALA A 173 12.34 -2.76 -14.31
N GLU A 174 11.70 -1.70 -14.78
CA GLU A 174 12.34 -0.55 -15.44
C GLU A 174 12.99 0.45 -14.46
N GLY A 175 12.96 0.17 -13.16
CA GLY A 175 13.57 0.99 -12.11
C GLY A 175 12.68 2.12 -11.58
N TYR A 176 11.38 2.13 -11.90
CA TYR A 176 10.45 3.05 -11.24
C TYR A 176 10.16 2.60 -9.81
N CYS A 177 9.97 3.57 -8.93
CA CYS A 177 9.55 3.39 -7.54
C CYS A 177 8.24 4.14 -7.30
N VAL A 178 7.32 3.57 -6.53
CA VAL A 178 6.11 4.27 -6.09
C VAL A 178 6.50 5.35 -5.08
N ILE A 179 6.27 6.62 -5.42
CA ILE A 179 6.62 7.77 -4.57
C ILE A 179 5.41 8.40 -3.90
N GLY A 180 4.21 8.13 -4.38
CA GLY A 180 3.00 8.72 -3.84
C GLY A 180 1.75 8.23 -4.54
N VAL A 181 0.65 8.92 -4.23
CA VAL A 181 -0.58 8.85 -4.99
C VAL A 181 -0.98 10.25 -5.39
N GLU A 182 -1.65 10.38 -6.53
CA GLU A 182 -2.22 11.65 -6.98
C GLU A 182 -3.60 11.89 -6.36
N ARG A 183 -4.27 13.00 -6.73
CA ARG A 183 -5.50 13.46 -6.06
C ARG A 183 -6.61 12.40 -6.06
N PHE A 184 -6.71 11.65 -7.15
CA PHE A 184 -7.71 10.59 -7.27
C PHE A 184 -7.27 9.27 -6.63
N GLY A 185 -6.05 9.15 -6.11
CA GLY A 185 -5.54 7.94 -5.48
C GLY A 185 -4.86 6.95 -6.43
N ASN A 186 -4.61 7.35 -7.67
CA ASN A 186 -3.77 6.58 -8.61
C ASN A 186 -2.31 6.65 -8.18
N TYR A 187 -1.53 5.61 -8.46
CA TYR A 187 -0.13 5.55 -8.05
C TYR A 187 0.72 6.50 -8.89
N VAL A 188 1.63 7.22 -8.23
CA VAL A 188 2.65 8.04 -8.89
C VAL A 188 3.99 7.36 -8.70
N LEU A 189 4.60 7.02 -9.82
CA LEU A 189 5.88 6.33 -9.90
C LEU A 189 6.94 7.30 -10.42
N TYR A 190 8.14 7.20 -9.89
CA TYR A 190 9.29 7.99 -10.30
C TYR A 190 10.49 7.10 -10.58
N ARG A 191 11.25 7.46 -11.61
CA ARG A 191 12.55 6.86 -11.90
C ARG A 191 13.62 7.95 -11.90
N GLU A 192 14.72 7.70 -11.21
CA GLU A 192 15.87 8.58 -11.30
C GLU A 192 16.50 8.44 -12.69
N ARG A 193 16.68 9.58 -13.39
CA ARG A 193 17.38 9.57 -14.68
C ARG A 193 18.88 9.45 -14.39
N ALA A 194 19.51 8.46 -15.01
CA ALA A 194 20.97 8.28 -14.98
C ALA A 194 21.70 9.46 -15.64
#